data_AF-A0AAV5TEN3-F1
#
_entry.id   AF-A0AAV5TEN3-F1
#
_cell.length_a   1.000
_cell.length_b   1.000
_cell.length_c   1.000
_cell.angle_alpha   90.00
_cell.angle_beta   90.00
_cell.angle_gamma   90.00
#
_symmetry.space_group_name_H-M   'P 1'
#
loop_
_entity.id
_entity.type
_entity.pdbx_description
1 polymer ?
#
loop_
_entity_poly.entity_id
_entity_poly.type
_entity_poly.pdbx_seq_one_letter_code
_entity_poly.pdbx_strand_id
1 'polypeptide(L)'
;QDNDFSARQLIADFPKSMYTIFLQFLPDVDELLSLPPMEQMHIIGRGQILAKTFFQLISSHKLMHIYRESVSFNWHELKHAMKMISSDSRERTARVIVLNETMVGWLRSAGFTESTMSGAICEGFELISNRTRQQSQEDDHENDFKIRYKQCFIRVNRFAWSGEEK
;
A
#
# COMPACT_ATOMS: atom_id res chain seq x y z
N GLN A 1 30.84 29.79 2.42
CA GLN A 1 30.95 28.39 2.88
C GLN A 1 29.64 28.09 3.54
N ASP A 2 28.66 27.67 2.74
CA ASP A 2 27.32 27.39 3.23
C ASP A 2 27.35 26.09 4.02
N ASN A 3 26.77 26.13 5.21
CA ASN A 3 26.53 24.99 6.08
C ASN A 3 25.64 24.00 5.35
N ASP A 4 26.25 23.07 4.61
CA ASP A 4 25.58 21.89 4.07
C ASP A 4 25.33 20.90 5.21
N PHE A 5 24.46 21.30 6.14
CA PHE A 5 23.92 20.43 7.16
C PHE A 5 22.92 19.51 6.44
N SER A 6 23.46 18.49 5.75
CA SER A 6 22.62 17.55 5.03
C SER A 6 21.64 16.92 6.01
N ALA A 7 20.37 16.77 5.62
CA ALA A 7 19.37 16.12 6.45
C ALA A 7 19.81 14.73 6.95
N ARG A 8 20.71 14.06 6.21
CA ARG A 8 21.34 12.81 6.62
C ARG A 8 22.18 12.95 7.89
N GLN A 9 22.98 14.03 8.00
CA GLN A 9 23.80 14.28 9.18
C GLN A 9 22.93 14.52 10.41
N LEU A 10 21.85 15.31 10.26
CA LEU A 10 20.89 15.53 11.33
C LEU A 10 20.25 14.22 11.81
N ILE A 11 19.89 13.34 10.88
CA ILE A 11 19.30 12.02 11.21
C ILE A 11 20.33 11.14 11.94
N ALA A 12 21.58 11.17 11.51
CA ALA A 12 22.67 10.41 12.13
C ALA A 12 22.96 10.90 13.56
N ASP A 13 22.92 12.21 13.80
CA ASP A 13 23.23 12.80 15.11
C ASP A 13 22.13 12.55 16.15
N PHE A 14 20.88 12.31 15.72
CA PHE A 14 19.75 12.07 16.61
C PHE A 14 18.96 10.78 16.24
N PRO A 15 19.55 9.59 16.37
CA PRO A 15 18.97 8.34 15.86
C PRO A 15 17.70 7.87 16.58
N LYS A 16 17.39 8.45 17.75
CA LYS A 16 16.17 8.16 18.52
C LYS A 16 15.00 9.07 18.18
N SER A 17 15.24 10.14 17.42
CA SER A 17 14.19 11.05 17.00
C SER A 17 13.28 10.40 15.96
N MET A 18 12.03 10.83 15.94
CA MET A 18 11.07 10.40 14.93
C MET A 18 11.20 11.29 13.69
N TYR A 19 11.47 10.68 12.54
CA TYR A 19 11.60 11.39 11.28
C TYR A 19 10.42 11.14 10.37
N THR A 20 9.95 12.22 9.77
CA THR A 20 8.91 12.20 8.75
C THR A 20 9.39 12.98 7.54
N ILE A 21 9.16 12.45 6.33
CA ILE A 21 9.47 13.15 5.09
C ILE A 21 8.23 13.30 4.21
N PHE A 22 8.10 14.47 3.59
CA PHE A 22 7.09 14.77 2.59
C PHE A 22 7.77 15.19 1.29
N LEU A 23 7.69 14.33 0.27
CA LEU A 23 8.27 14.54 -1.04
C LEU A 23 7.16 14.92 -2.01
N GLN A 24 7.23 16.11 -2.61
CA GLN A 24 6.27 16.56 -3.65
C GLN A 24 6.67 16.12 -5.07
N PHE A 25 7.66 15.24 -5.16
CA PHE A 25 8.18 14.64 -6.37
C PHE A 25 8.59 13.19 -6.09
N LEU A 26 8.87 12.42 -7.14
CA LEU A 26 9.46 11.09 -7.02
C LEU A 26 10.97 11.22 -7.27
N PRO A 27 11.84 11.06 -6.26
CA PRO A 27 13.29 11.05 -6.47
C PRO A 27 13.72 9.86 -7.32
N ASP A 28 14.96 9.88 -7.78
CA ASP A 28 15.58 8.70 -8.37
C ASP A 28 15.57 7.53 -7.39
N VAL A 29 15.48 6.30 -7.93
CA VAL A 29 15.32 5.08 -7.13
C VAL A 29 16.47 4.92 -6.13
N ASP A 30 17.70 5.19 -6.54
CA ASP A 30 18.87 5.06 -5.68
C ASP A 30 18.85 6.08 -4.54
N GLU A 31 18.42 7.32 -4.81
CA GLU A 31 18.26 8.35 -3.78
C GLU A 31 17.17 7.96 -2.78
N LEU A 32 16.02 7.51 -3.30
CA LEU A 32 14.87 7.10 -2.51
C LEU A 32 15.20 5.92 -1.57
N LEU A 33 15.93 4.92 -2.08
CA LEU A 33 16.38 3.77 -1.30
C LEU A 33 17.53 4.09 -0.34
N SER A 34 18.27 5.17 -0.58
CA SER A 34 19.34 5.63 0.31
C SER A 34 18.83 6.43 1.51
N LEU A 35 17.52 6.71 1.58
CA LEU A 35 16.92 7.37 2.73
C LEU A 35 16.98 6.44 3.95
N PRO A 36 17.35 6.96 5.13
CA PRO A 36 17.32 6.17 6.34
C PRO A 36 15.88 5.74 6.68
N PRO A 37 15.69 4.69 7.49
CA PRO A 37 14.37 4.32 8.00
C PRO A 37 13.67 5.52 8.65
N MET A 38 12.37 5.64 8.41
CA MET A 38 11.55 6.76 8.87
C MET A 38 10.28 6.23 9.51
N GLU A 39 9.71 7.03 10.41
CA GLU A 39 8.40 6.74 10.98
C GLU A 39 7.32 6.89 9.91
N GLN A 40 7.38 7.97 9.13
CA GLN A 40 6.41 8.28 8.08
C GLN A 40 7.09 8.80 6.81
N MET A 41 6.66 8.30 5.67
CA MET A 41 7.10 8.78 4.36
C MET A 41 5.89 9.04 3.46
N HIS A 42 5.82 10.24 2.91
CA HIS A 42 4.78 10.66 1.98
C HIS A 42 5.41 11.05 0.64
N ILE A 43 4.96 10.44 -0.44
CA ILE A 43 5.45 10.72 -1.81
C ILE A 43 4.26 11.16 -2.67
N ILE A 44 4.30 12.39 -3.17
CA ILE A 44 3.31 13.01 -4.04
C ILE A 44 3.95 13.27 -5.40
N GLY A 45 4.49 12.22 -6.02
CA GLY A 45 5.21 12.30 -7.29
C GLY A 45 4.35 11.97 -8.51
N ARG A 46 4.80 12.39 -9.69
CA ARG A 46 4.40 11.77 -10.97
C ARG A 46 5.46 10.74 -11.31
N GLY A 47 5.06 9.58 -11.83
CA GLY A 47 5.97 8.50 -12.18
C GLY A 47 5.53 7.16 -11.58
N GLN A 48 6.29 6.12 -11.90
CA GLN A 48 5.96 4.75 -11.53
C GLN A 48 7.10 4.17 -10.69
N ILE A 49 6.77 3.74 -9.47
CA ILE A 49 7.59 2.95 -8.57
C ILE A 49 7.32 1.49 -8.90
N LEU A 50 8.38 0.77 -9.25
CA LEU A 50 8.30 -0.66 -9.49
C LEU A 50 8.03 -1.42 -8.19
N ALA A 51 7.34 -2.56 -8.30
CA ALA A 51 7.02 -3.46 -7.21
C ALA A 51 8.21 -3.69 -6.26
N LYS A 52 9.38 -4.04 -6.82
CA LYS A 52 10.60 -4.30 -6.07
C LYS A 52 11.01 -3.12 -5.19
N THR A 53 11.04 -1.91 -5.75
CA THR A 53 11.39 -0.68 -5.03
C THR A 53 10.37 -0.39 -3.93
N PHE A 54 9.08 -0.52 -4.23
CA PHE A 54 8.01 -0.33 -3.25
C PHE A 54 8.17 -1.27 -2.04
N PHE A 55 8.47 -2.55 -2.26
CA PHE A 55 8.65 -3.49 -1.16
C PHE A 55 9.94 -3.26 -0.37
N GLN A 56 11.02 -2.82 -1.02
CA GLN A 56 12.23 -2.39 -0.32
C GLN A 56 11.92 -1.20 0.61
N LEU A 57 11.16 -0.22 0.14
CA LEU A 57 10.75 0.92 0.95
C LEU A 57 9.84 0.49 2.11
N ILE A 58 8.83 -0.36 1.87
CA ILE A 58 7.99 -0.89 2.96
C ILE A 58 8.82 -1.65 3.96
N SER A 59 9.87 -2.38 3.57
CA SER A 59 10.70 -3.14 4.50
C SER A 59 11.55 -2.24 5.43
N SER A 60 11.77 -0.99 5.02
CA SER A 60 12.53 0.02 5.75
C SER A 60 11.64 0.94 6.59
N HIS A 61 10.56 1.49 6.02
CA HIS A 61 9.73 2.52 6.65
C HIS A 61 8.48 1.96 7.33
N LYS A 62 8.11 2.52 8.49
CA LYS A 62 6.96 2.03 9.27
C LYS A 62 5.63 2.39 8.61
N LEU A 63 5.45 3.65 8.25
CA LEU A 63 4.28 4.13 7.52
C LEU A 63 4.73 4.77 6.21
N MET A 64 4.15 4.31 5.11
CA MET A 64 4.46 4.84 3.78
C MET A 64 3.19 5.13 2.99
N HIS A 65 3.02 6.38 2.57
CA HIS A 65 1.91 6.82 1.74
C HIS A 65 2.45 7.30 0.41
N ILE A 66 2.05 6.62 -0.66
CA ILE A 66 2.35 7.01 -2.02
C ILE A 66 1.05 7.48 -2.67
N TYR A 67 1.02 8.77 -2.97
CA TYR A 67 -0.12 9.44 -3.58
C TYR A 67 0.02 9.38 -5.10
N ARG A 68 -1.13 9.38 -5.78
CA ARG A 68 -1.28 9.19 -7.25
C ARG A 68 -0.98 7.75 -7.70
N GLU A 69 -1.39 7.42 -8.92
CA GLU A 69 -1.19 6.11 -9.56
C GLU A 69 0.28 5.86 -9.86
N SER A 70 1.01 5.42 -8.84
CA SER A 70 2.47 5.48 -8.85
C SER A 70 3.12 4.17 -8.44
N VAL A 71 2.36 3.10 -8.19
CA VAL A 71 2.97 1.79 -7.99
C VAL A 71 2.40 0.82 -9.00
N SER A 72 3.29 0.19 -9.76
CA SER A 72 2.93 -0.85 -10.72
C SER A 72 3.42 -2.19 -10.22
N PHE A 73 2.47 -3.06 -9.95
CA PHE A 73 2.70 -4.46 -9.73
C PHE A 73 1.53 -5.29 -10.26
N ASN A 74 1.77 -6.54 -10.62
CA ASN A 74 0.73 -7.49 -10.94
C ASN A 74 0.33 -8.32 -9.69
N TRP A 75 -0.68 -9.18 -9.83
CA TRP A 75 -1.15 -10.03 -8.73
C TRP A 75 -0.06 -10.93 -8.13
N HIS A 76 0.82 -11.49 -8.96
CA HIS A 76 1.89 -12.38 -8.51
C HIS A 76 2.91 -11.63 -7.65
N GLU A 77 3.28 -10.42 -8.06
CA GLU A 77 4.20 -9.55 -7.31
C GLU A 77 3.59 -9.13 -5.97
N LEU A 78 2.30 -8.75 -5.94
CA LEU A 78 1.59 -8.46 -4.70
C LEU A 78 1.60 -9.68 -3.77
N LYS A 79 1.22 -10.85 -4.27
CA LYS A 79 1.20 -12.10 -3.49
C LYS A 79 2.57 -12.46 -2.93
N HIS A 80 3.61 -12.35 -3.75
CA HIS A 80 4.99 -12.58 -3.33
C HIS A 80 5.39 -11.64 -2.19
N ALA A 81 5.04 -10.37 -2.29
CA ALA A 81 5.33 -9.42 -1.24
C ALA A 81 4.52 -9.62 0.01
N MET A 82 3.24 -9.95 -0.10
CA MET A 82 2.41 -10.30 1.07
C MET A 82 3.02 -11.48 1.82
N LYS A 83 3.60 -12.47 1.11
CA LYS A 83 4.36 -13.55 1.74
C LYS A 83 5.57 -13.04 2.52
N MET A 84 6.38 -12.14 1.95
CA MET A 84 7.53 -11.56 2.64
C MET A 84 7.11 -10.72 3.86
N ILE A 85 6.15 -9.80 3.67
CA ILE A 85 5.66 -8.89 4.72
C ILE A 85 5.02 -9.68 5.86
N SER A 86 4.29 -10.77 5.54
CA SER A 86 3.68 -11.65 6.56
C SER A 86 4.67 -12.41 7.43
N SER A 87 5.98 -12.33 7.16
CA SER A 87 7.02 -12.89 8.02
C SER A 87 7.71 -11.84 8.89
N ASP A 88 7.49 -10.55 8.62
CA ASP A 88 7.98 -9.46 9.44
C ASP A 88 7.10 -9.33 10.70
N SER A 89 7.74 -9.22 11.87
CA SER A 89 7.05 -9.01 13.15
C SER A 89 6.76 -7.54 13.44
N ARG A 90 7.36 -6.62 12.68
CA ARG A 90 7.19 -5.18 12.84
C ARG A 90 5.84 -4.75 12.27
N GLU A 91 5.13 -3.90 12.99
CA GLU A 91 3.91 -3.26 12.50
C GLU A 91 4.27 -2.24 11.40
N ARG A 92 3.63 -2.38 10.24
CA ARG A 92 3.86 -1.53 9.06
C ARG A 92 2.54 -1.23 8.37
N THR A 93 2.43 -0.03 7.80
CA THR A 93 1.29 0.39 6.98
C THR A 93 1.78 1.00 5.68
N ALA A 94 1.23 0.51 4.56
CA ALA A 94 1.45 1.09 3.26
C ALA A 94 0.11 1.52 2.65
N ARG A 95 0.06 2.73 2.12
CA ARG A 95 -1.08 3.25 1.38
C ARG A 95 -0.64 3.60 -0.03
N VAL A 96 -1.33 3.04 -1.01
CA VAL A 96 -1.12 3.27 -2.43
C VAL A 96 -2.45 3.55 -3.12
N ILE A 97 -2.42 4.28 -4.22
CA ILE A 97 -3.56 4.47 -5.10
C ILE A 97 -3.43 3.49 -6.27
N VAL A 98 -4.47 2.69 -6.48
CA VAL A 98 -4.55 1.71 -7.56
C VAL A 98 -5.86 1.96 -8.29
N LEU A 99 -5.82 1.88 -9.63
CA LEU A 99 -7.03 1.93 -10.45
C LEU A 99 -8.00 0.81 -10.04
N ASN A 100 -9.29 1.12 -10.00
CA ASN A 100 -10.31 0.14 -9.63
C ASN A 100 -10.28 -1.09 -10.53
N GLU A 101 -10.08 -0.91 -11.84
CA GLU A 101 -9.95 -2.00 -12.82
C GLU A 101 -8.79 -2.93 -12.50
N THR A 102 -7.64 -2.38 -12.14
CA THR A 102 -6.46 -3.16 -11.74
C THR A 102 -6.75 -3.98 -10.49
N MET A 103 -7.38 -3.37 -9.48
CA MET A 103 -7.77 -4.07 -8.25
C MET A 103 -8.78 -5.19 -8.53
N VAL A 104 -9.82 -4.93 -9.33
CA VAL A 104 -10.80 -5.95 -9.75
C VAL A 104 -10.10 -7.08 -10.51
N GLY A 105 -9.17 -6.76 -11.42
CA GLY A 105 -8.37 -7.74 -12.15
C GLY A 105 -7.56 -8.65 -11.23
N TRP A 106 -6.93 -8.10 -10.20
CA TRP A 106 -6.23 -8.86 -9.17
C TRP A 106 -7.16 -9.79 -8.38
N LEU A 107 -8.30 -9.27 -7.92
CA LEU A 107 -9.27 -10.06 -7.16
C LEU A 107 -9.85 -11.21 -7.99
N ARG A 108 -10.20 -10.95 -9.26
CA ARG A 108 -10.68 -11.99 -10.18
C ARG A 108 -9.60 -13.05 -10.45
N SER A 109 -8.35 -12.63 -10.59
CA SER A 109 -7.20 -13.54 -10.76
C SER A 109 -6.97 -14.42 -9.52
N ALA A 110 -7.32 -13.92 -8.32
CA ALA A 110 -7.32 -14.70 -7.09
C ALA A 110 -8.51 -15.66 -7.00
N GLY A 111 -9.56 -15.49 -7.81
CA GLY A 111 -10.81 -16.26 -7.74
C GLY A 111 -11.94 -15.57 -6.95
N PHE A 112 -11.75 -14.32 -6.51
CA PHE A 112 -12.83 -13.55 -5.91
C PHE A 112 -13.77 -13.00 -6.97
N THR A 113 -15.06 -13.02 -6.63
CA THR A 113 -16.16 -12.45 -7.42
C THR A 113 -17.00 -11.55 -6.52
N GLU A 114 -17.90 -10.78 -7.14
CA GLU A 114 -18.89 -9.98 -6.40
C GLU A 114 -19.76 -10.79 -5.46
N SER A 115 -20.12 -12.01 -5.87
CA SER A 115 -20.91 -12.95 -5.06
C SER A 115 -20.11 -13.66 -3.98
N THR A 116 -18.81 -13.37 -3.83
CA THR A 116 -17.99 -14.03 -2.82
C THR A 116 -18.34 -13.50 -1.43
N MET A 117 -18.60 -14.42 -0.51
CA MET A 117 -19.03 -14.13 0.85
C MET A 117 -17.85 -14.06 1.82
N SER A 118 -17.99 -13.26 2.89
CA SER A 118 -17.02 -13.22 3.99
C SER A 118 -16.71 -14.62 4.53
N GLY A 119 -15.44 -14.87 4.84
CA GLY A 119 -14.90 -16.17 5.25
C GLY A 119 -14.40 -17.03 4.08
N ALA A 120 -14.72 -16.69 2.83
CA ALA A 120 -14.18 -17.40 1.67
C ALA A 120 -12.66 -17.25 1.58
N ILE A 121 -11.98 -18.35 1.24
CA ILE A 121 -10.52 -18.38 1.07
C ILE A 121 -10.17 -18.70 -0.37
N CYS A 122 -9.45 -17.78 -1.02
CA CYS A 122 -9.01 -17.90 -2.40
C CYS A 122 -7.50 -17.66 -2.46
N GLU A 123 -6.73 -18.66 -2.93
CA GLU A 123 -5.26 -18.63 -2.99
C GLU A 123 -4.54 -18.25 -1.66
N GLY A 124 -5.16 -18.56 -0.52
CA GLY A 124 -4.64 -18.21 0.81
C GLY A 124 -4.99 -16.79 1.28
N PHE A 125 -5.75 -16.03 0.49
CA PHE A 125 -6.39 -14.80 0.92
C PHE A 125 -7.79 -15.11 1.42
N GLU A 126 -8.14 -14.62 2.59
CA GLU A 126 -9.47 -14.74 3.17
C GLU A 126 -10.23 -13.42 3.01
N LEU A 127 -11.46 -13.50 2.51
CA LEU A 127 -12.36 -12.35 2.45
C LEU A 127 -12.91 -12.04 3.84
N ILE A 128 -12.59 -10.86 4.36
CA ILE A 128 -13.09 -10.40 5.66
C ILE A 128 -14.41 -9.65 5.47
N SER A 129 -14.45 -8.70 4.53
CA SER A 129 -15.66 -7.94 4.19
C SER A 129 -15.69 -7.56 2.71
N ASN A 130 -16.89 -7.58 2.14
CA ASN A 130 -17.21 -7.16 0.78
C ASN A 130 -18.52 -6.35 0.86
N ARG A 131 -18.46 -5.14 1.41
CA ARG A 131 -19.63 -4.28 1.52
C ARG A 131 -19.74 -3.42 0.27
N THR A 132 -20.83 -3.59 -0.47
CA THR A 132 -21.16 -2.76 -1.62
C THR A 132 -22.25 -1.75 -1.25
N ARG A 133 -22.27 -0.62 -1.96
CA ARG A 133 -23.14 0.55 -1.72
C ARG A 133 -24.63 0.24 -1.60
N GLN A 134 -25.09 -0.85 -2.22
CA GLN A 134 -26.49 -1.28 -2.17
C GLN A 134 -26.91 -1.81 -0.79
N GLN A 135 -25.97 -2.16 0.09
CA GLN A 135 -26.25 -2.76 1.40
C GLN A 135 -26.19 -1.76 2.56
N SER A 136 -25.71 -0.52 2.35
CA SER A 136 -25.59 0.51 3.38
C SER A 136 -26.56 1.66 3.09
N GLN A 137 -27.82 1.52 3.53
CA GLN A 137 -28.79 2.62 3.48
C GLN A 137 -28.63 3.62 4.62
N GLU A 138 -27.85 3.26 5.65
CA GLU A 138 -27.62 4.08 6.84
C GLU A 138 -26.11 4.04 7.12
N ASP A 139 -25.53 5.22 7.34
CA ASP A 139 -24.14 5.52 7.66
C ASP A 139 -23.12 5.61 6.51
N ASP A 140 -22.28 6.64 6.65
CA ASP A 140 -21.17 7.16 5.83
C ASP A 140 -20.00 6.16 5.66
N HIS A 141 -20.30 4.86 5.70
CA HIS A 141 -19.34 3.79 5.57
C HIS A 141 -18.99 3.60 4.09
N GLU A 142 -17.87 4.22 3.67
CA GLU A 142 -17.24 4.00 2.37
C GLU A 142 -17.17 2.50 2.04
N ASN A 143 -17.64 2.10 0.84
CA ASN A 143 -17.51 0.73 0.32
C ASN A 143 -16.12 0.17 0.62
N ASP A 144 -16.06 -0.84 1.49
CA ASP A 144 -14.83 -1.42 1.98
C ASP A 144 -14.73 -2.89 1.56
N PHE A 145 -13.69 -3.17 0.78
CA PHE A 145 -13.27 -4.53 0.47
C PHE A 145 -12.03 -4.84 1.30
N LYS A 146 -12.12 -5.82 2.19
CA LYS A 146 -11.05 -6.19 3.11
C LYS A 146 -10.71 -7.66 2.96
N ILE A 147 -9.45 -7.94 2.64
CA ILE A 147 -8.90 -9.30 2.60
C ILE A 147 -7.75 -9.44 3.59
N ARG A 148 -7.59 -10.67 4.10
CA ARG A 148 -6.50 -11.06 5.00
C ARG A 148 -5.61 -12.07 4.31
N TYR A 149 -4.30 -11.89 4.44
CA TYR A 149 -3.30 -12.89 4.09
C TYR A 149 -2.42 -13.14 5.32
N LYS A 150 -2.59 -14.29 5.97
CA LYS A 150 -1.98 -14.58 7.28
C LYS A 150 -2.25 -13.44 8.28
N GLN A 151 -1.22 -12.80 8.83
CA GLN A 151 -1.33 -11.67 9.76
C GLN A 151 -1.45 -10.29 9.09
N CYS A 152 -1.47 -10.21 7.76
CA CYS A 152 -1.55 -8.95 7.03
C CYS A 152 -2.96 -8.70 6.48
N PHE A 153 -3.35 -7.42 6.41
CA PHE A 153 -4.62 -7.01 5.83
C PHE A 153 -4.40 -6.09 4.63
N ILE A 154 -5.21 -6.29 3.59
CA ILE A 154 -5.37 -5.32 2.50
C ILE A 154 -6.78 -4.75 2.65
N ARG A 155 -6.88 -3.43 2.72
CA ARG A 155 -8.13 -2.69 2.74
C ARG A 155 -8.20 -1.82 1.49
N VAL A 156 -9.26 -2.01 0.71
CA VAL A 156 -9.57 -1.19 -0.46
C VAL A 156 -10.77 -0.32 -0.09
N ASN A 157 -10.56 0.99 -0.11
CA ASN A 157 -11.64 1.96 0.12
C ASN A 157 -12.27 2.34 -1.22
N ARG A 158 -13.57 2.66 -1.20
CA ARG A 158 -14.34 3.08 -2.38
C ARG A 158 -14.27 2.05 -3.51
N PHE A 159 -14.24 0.77 -3.14
CA PHE A 159 -14.18 -0.32 -4.10
C PHE A 159 -15.52 -0.51 -4.82
N ALA A 160 -15.47 -0.86 -6.10
CA ALA A 160 -16.62 -1.26 -6.89
C ALA A 160 -16.23 -2.38 -7.84
N TRP A 161 -17.04 -3.44 -7.92
CA TRP A 161 -16.87 -4.43 -8.99
C TRP A 161 -17.24 -3.75 -10.31
N SER A 162 -16.31 -3.73 -11.27
CA SER A 162 -16.60 -3.19 -12.61
C SER A 162 -17.67 -4.07 -13.27
N GLY A 163 -18.86 -3.47 -13.38
CA GLY A 163 -20.15 -4.07 -13.71
C GLY A 163 -21.29 -3.05 -13.57
N GLU A 164 -21.09 -2.02 -12.75
CA GLU A 164 -21.91 -0.82 -12.74
C GLU A 164 -21.05 0.39 -13.16
N GLU A 165 -21.01 0.68 -14.46
CA GLU A 165 -20.80 2.07 -14.90
C GLU A 165 -21.95 2.91 -14.32
N LYS A 166 -21.59 3.97 -13.60
CA LYS A 166 -22.42 5.17 -13.49
C LYS A 166 -21.57 6.38 -13.81
#